data_AF-A0A9Q8ZEX8-F1
#
_entry.id   AF-A0A9Q8ZEX8-F1
#
_cell.length_a   1.000
_cell.length_b   1.000
_cell.length_c   1.000
_cell.angle_alpha   90.00
_cell.angle_beta   90.00
_cell.angle_gamma   90.00
#
_symmetry.space_group_name_H-M   'P 1'
#
loop_
_entity.id
_entity.type
_entity.pdbx_description
1 polymer ?
#
loop_
_entity_poly.entity_id
_entity_poly.type
_entity_poly.pdbx_seq_one_letter_code
_entity_poly.pdbx_strand_id
1 'polypeptide(L)'
;MILRLEVNEERLHGLHNTARQLQDIMIMVPQKRSTGVTPVEKDLSEDPIDINLAKSLVVQYGLRERFLSRMSRVLHAAVSMREDTFKNAVDIHLSYKDSRTRNITKQDLIGVENTLASIAKLPRGTSLQQLYLLILSADESHLGASLKRAEENLWEAVLLLSYIDARAAIYSLRDSFKEYSDIFADIITITFGFYDDEDSYSKLDQELGDRIIKLSESVQAYNESLKETNDLIHTAEEIAKEPNFEERLNNLIRDASFANELFELMCKLGFPKRAYGTLISVARTTKTFENVTFRDKSFSSATKIPFQTKARPLSNNPSQAVQSENTYPTPTSPLSPSTASTAPSATASAPLTPLTPLSPQVPPFPAEKNRLQQEATLLIGSILDNQLLTKHDNAWYSFGFVCTRDEEEERSLAGLYSVLLQEADSVQTFFHELHHALESHSLVPLFVAKGYEIFREHFPHLEAFLSTPPEQRATVWRLKQFILDPDKTEPPACLRRDYGFKMCKQREEVLRLKAIYVKVLEKMEPEDLHAACLYGRLFEAAVCEGVAIDEKDRRLMHNDYPSPFIGFDNDTGLAGYQLPLFRKQEKL
;
A
#
# COMPACT_ATOMS: atom_id res chain seq x y z
N MET A 1 2.90 -83.66 -29.13
CA MET A 1 3.44 -84.08 -27.84
C MET A 1 3.13 -82.98 -26.85
N ILE A 2 2.22 -83.27 -25.93
CA ILE A 2 1.62 -82.37 -24.93
C ILE A 2 2.61 -82.20 -23.79
N LEU A 3 2.88 -80.98 -23.34
CA LEU A 3 3.27 -80.70 -21.95
C LEU A 3 2.56 -79.44 -21.46
N ARG A 4 1.63 -79.66 -20.54
CA ARG A 4 0.96 -78.67 -19.68
C ARG A 4 1.96 -78.16 -18.63
N LEU A 5 1.95 -76.86 -18.36
CA LEU A 5 2.39 -76.29 -17.09
C LEU A 5 1.23 -75.45 -16.55
N GLU A 6 0.61 -75.97 -15.50
CA GLU A 6 -0.39 -75.29 -14.67
C GLU A 6 0.33 -74.23 -13.83
N VAL A 7 -0.14 -72.99 -13.90
CA VAL A 7 0.28 -71.92 -12.98
C VAL A 7 -0.92 -71.56 -12.11
N ASN A 8 -0.67 -71.68 -10.81
CA ASN A 8 -1.54 -71.55 -9.65
C ASN A 8 -2.31 -70.22 -9.57
N GLU A 9 -3.65 -70.27 -9.57
CA GLU A 9 -4.55 -69.11 -9.37
C GLU A 9 -4.55 -68.57 -7.93
N GLU A 10 -3.96 -69.28 -6.96
CA GLU A 10 -3.93 -68.84 -5.55
C GLU A 10 -3.05 -67.60 -5.29
N ARG A 11 -2.18 -67.21 -6.23
CA ARG A 11 -1.37 -65.98 -6.10
C ARG A 11 -2.08 -64.69 -6.53
N LEU A 12 -3.22 -64.77 -7.24
CA LEU A 12 -3.99 -63.56 -7.59
C LEU A 12 -5.00 -63.14 -6.50
N HIS A 13 -5.47 -64.06 -5.66
CA HIS A 13 -6.37 -63.72 -4.55
C HIS A 13 -5.66 -63.07 -3.35
N GLY A 14 -4.37 -63.33 -3.13
CA GLY A 14 -3.57 -62.64 -2.11
C GLY A 14 -3.32 -61.15 -2.42
N LEU A 15 -3.20 -60.77 -3.69
CA LEU A 15 -2.99 -59.39 -4.11
C LEU A 15 -4.25 -58.52 -4.01
N HIS A 16 -5.44 -59.11 -4.19
CA HIS A 16 -6.71 -58.38 -4.07
C HIS A 16 -7.11 -58.10 -2.61
N ASN A 17 -6.77 -58.99 -1.67
CA ASN A 17 -7.03 -58.75 -0.24
C ASN A 17 -6.04 -57.76 0.39
N THR A 18 -4.80 -57.71 -0.10
CA THR A 18 -3.81 -56.70 0.33
C THR A 18 -4.16 -55.30 -0.18
N ALA A 19 -4.75 -55.19 -1.37
CA ALA A 19 -5.25 -53.93 -1.91
C ALA A 19 -6.48 -53.37 -1.16
N ARG A 20 -7.37 -54.23 -0.65
CA ARG A 20 -8.50 -53.80 0.22
C ARG A 20 -8.04 -53.38 1.61
N GLN A 21 -7.11 -54.12 2.25
CA GLN A 21 -6.60 -53.73 3.57
C GLN A 21 -5.80 -52.42 3.54
N LEU A 22 -5.12 -52.10 2.45
CA LEU A 22 -4.47 -50.78 2.28
C LEU A 22 -5.48 -49.65 2.01
N GLN A 23 -6.65 -49.96 1.47
CA GLN A 23 -7.71 -48.97 1.23
C GLN A 23 -8.46 -48.61 2.53
N ASP A 24 -8.62 -49.55 3.46
CA ASP A 24 -9.23 -49.28 4.77
C ASP A 24 -8.24 -48.61 5.77
N ILE A 25 -6.93 -48.82 5.63
CA ILE A 25 -5.91 -48.13 6.44
C ILE A 25 -5.66 -46.69 5.95
N MET A 26 -5.96 -46.37 4.68
CA MET A 26 -5.89 -44.99 4.15
C MET A 26 -7.08 -44.09 4.53
N ILE A 27 -8.14 -44.62 5.15
CA ILE A 27 -9.31 -43.84 5.58
C ILE A 27 -9.18 -43.35 7.05
N MET A 28 -8.14 -43.77 7.79
CA MET A 28 -7.86 -43.29 9.15
C MET A 28 -6.54 -42.50 9.30
N VAL A 29 -6.10 -41.84 8.23
CA VAL A 29 -5.17 -40.70 8.37
C VAL A 29 -6.02 -39.46 8.57
N PRO A 30 -5.88 -38.68 9.67
CA PRO A 30 -6.53 -37.40 9.78
C PRO A 30 -5.99 -36.54 8.64
N GLN A 31 -6.81 -36.33 7.60
CA GLN A 31 -6.57 -35.25 6.66
C GLN A 31 -6.44 -34.00 7.53
N LYS A 32 -5.23 -33.42 7.56
CA LYS A 32 -5.07 -32.02 7.96
C LYS A 32 -6.12 -31.27 7.16
N ARG A 33 -7.15 -30.77 7.84
CA ARG A 33 -8.06 -29.79 7.27
C ARG A 33 -7.14 -28.70 6.74
N SER A 34 -7.01 -28.63 5.42
CA SER A 34 -6.55 -27.42 4.76
C SER A 34 -7.41 -26.32 5.37
N THR A 35 -6.83 -25.44 6.17
CA THR A 35 -7.49 -24.22 6.62
C THR A 35 -7.97 -23.54 5.34
N GLY A 36 -9.26 -23.67 5.07
CA GLY A 36 -9.85 -23.28 3.80
C GLY A 36 -9.87 -21.77 3.77
N VAL A 37 -8.75 -21.16 3.38
CA VAL A 37 -8.65 -19.72 3.21
C VAL A 37 -9.73 -19.31 2.22
N THR A 38 -10.65 -18.46 2.66
CA THR A 38 -11.79 -18.06 1.84
C THR A 38 -11.29 -17.32 0.60
N PRO A 39 -12.04 -17.30 -0.52
CA PRO A 39 -11.66 -16.51 -1.69
C PRO A 39 -11.41 -15.02 -1.38
N VAL A 40 -12.04 -14.49 -0.33
CA VAL A 40 -11.89 -13.10 0.12
C VAL A 40 -10.57 -12.88 0.84
N GLU A 41 -10.19 -13.75 1.78
CA GLU A 41 -8.90 -13.67 2.48
C GLU A 41 -7.70 -13.71 1.51
N LYS A 42 -7.79 -14.52 0.44
CA LYS A 42 -6.76 -14.55 -0.61
C LYS A 42 -6.68 -13.22 -1.39
N ASP A 43 -7.78 -12.50 -1.49
CA ASP A 43 -7.84 -11.20 -2.17
C ASP A 43 -7.41 -10.03 -1.26
N LEU A 44 -7.40 -10.19 0.06
CA LEU A 44 -6.90 -9.18 0.99
C LEU A 44 -5.37 -9.20 1.16
N SER A 45 -4.70 -10.23 0.64
CA SER A 45 -3.23 -10.26 0.62
C SER A 45 -2.68 -9.10 -0.21
N GLU A 46 -1.91 -8.22 0.43
CA GLU A 46 -1.24 -7.11 -0.25
C GLU A 46 -0.13 -7.61 -1.18
N ASP A 47 0.04 -6.91 -2.29
CA ASP A 47 1.23 -7.04 -3.12
C ASP A 47 2.21 -5.94 -2.67
N PRO A 48 3.45 -6.28 -2.29
CA PRO A 48 4.40 -5.28 -1.89
C PRO A 48 4.75 -4.38 -3.09
N ILE A 49 4.29 -3.13 -3.07
CA ILE A 49 4.51 -2.16 -4.16
C ILE A 49 5.94 -1.57 -4.12
N ASP A 50 6.61 -1.61 -2.96
CA ASP A 50 7.88 -0.89 -2.68
C ASP A 50 9.08 -1.76 -2.22
N ILE A 51 9.08 -3.07 -2.46
CA ILE A 51 10.26 -3.89 -2.10
C ILE A 51 11.31 -3.83 -3.22
N ASN A 52 12.42 -3.13 -2.93
CA ASN A 52 13.67 -3.16 -3.69
C ASN A 52 14.02 -4.58 -4.17
N LEU A 53 14.03 -4.73 -5.49
CA LEU A 53 13.81 -5.97 -6.23
C LEU A 53 15.08 -6.82 -6.34
N ALA A 54 15.57 -7.42 -5.26
CA ALA A 54 16.72 -8.33 -5.36
C ALA A 54 16.69 -9.63 -4.55
N LYS A 55 15.84 -9.81 -3.51
CA LYS A 55 16.10 -10.91 -2.55
C LYS A 55 14.95 -11.82 -2.12
N SER A 56 13.74 -11.72 -2.68
CA SER A 56 12.65 -12.67 -2.32
C SER A 56 12.13 -13.47 -3.51
N LEU A 57 12.88 -14.50 -3.92
CA LEU A 57 12.47 -15.46 -4.96
C LEU A 57 11.42 -16.50 -4.48
N VAL A 58 10.98 -16.43 -3.22
CA VAL A 58 10.02 -17.41 -2.65
C VAL A 58 8.57 -16.90 -2.68
N VAL A 59 8.33 -15.59 -2.86
CA VAL A 59 6.97 -14.99 -2.85
C VAL A 59 6.32 -14.90 -4.25
N GLN A 60 7.05 -15.25 -5.32
CA GLN A 60 6.55 -15.14 -6.70
C GLN A 60 5.35 -16.04 -7.01
N TYR A 61 5.21 -17.18 -6.32
CA TYR A 61 4.14 -18.17 -6.54
C TYR A 61 2.74 -17.75 -6.08
N GLY A 62 2.56 -16.52 -5.57
CA GLY A 62 1.24 -15.97 -5.28
C GLY A 62 0.85 -14.79 -6.17
N LEU A 63 1.83 -14.02 -6.66
CA LEU A 63 1.57 -12.78 -7.40
C LEU A 63 0.92 -13.06 -8.76
N ARG A 64 1.37 -14.12 -9.45
CA ARG A 64 0.81 -14.55 -10.73
C ARG A 64 -0.65 -14.97 -10.61
N GLU A 65 -0.97 -15.80 -9.62
CA GLU A 65 -2.30 -16.32 -9.38
C GLU A 65 -3.26 -15.18 -9.00
N ARG A 66 -2.81 -14.26 -8.14
CA ARG A 66 -3.55 -13.03 -7.79
C ARG A 66 -3.77 -12.15 -9.01
N PHE A 67 -2.75 -11.94 -9.84
CA PHE A 67 -2.87 -11.19 -11.10
C PHE A 67 -3.95 -11.77 -12.00
N LEU A 68 -3.92 -13.08 -12.26
CA LEU A 68 -4.91 -13.73 -13.12
C LEU A 68 -6.31 -13.67 -12.52
N SER A 69 -6.43 -13.86 -11.20
CA SER A 69 -7.71 -13.80 -10.49
C SER A 69 -8.30 -12.39 -10.50
N ARG A 70 -7.52 -11.37 -10.12
CA ARG A 70 -7.96 -9.98 -10.07
C ARG A 70 -8.26 -9.45 -11.47
N MET A 71 -7.40 -9.71 -12.46
CA MET A 71 -7.65 -9.32 -13.85
C MET A 71 -8.88 -10.03 -14.43
N SER A 72 -9.10 -11.31 -14.09
CA SER A 72 -10.30 -12.04 -14.48
C SER A 72 -11.58 -11.40 -13.94
N ARG A 73 -11.54 -10.94 -12.69
CA ARG A 73 -12.67 -10.29 -12.04
C ARG A 73 -12.91 -8.88 -12.58
N VAL A 74 -11.88 -8.05 -12.79
CA VAL A 74 -11.99 -6.72 -13.42
C VAL A 74 -12.55 -6.80 -14.84
N LEU A 75 -12.08 -7.78 -15.64
CA LEU A 75 -12.50 -7.93 -17.04
C LEU A 75 -13.79 -8.76 -17.20
N HIS A 76 -14.32 -9.34 -16.12
CA HIS A 76 -15.40 -10.32 -16.17
C HIS A 76 -15.16 -11.45 -17.20
N ALA A 77 -13.91 -11.86 -17.36
CA ALA A 77 -13.47 -12.83 -18.37
C ALA A 77 -12.61 -13.90 -17.72
N ALA A 78 -12.65 -15.14 -18.20
CA ALA A 78 -11.67 -16.12 -17.79
C ALA A 78 -10.31 -15.74 -18.40
N VAL A 79 -9.34 -15.46 -17.53
CA VAL A 79 -7.99 -15.06 -17.91
C VAL A 79 -7.05 -16.24 -17.73
N SER A 80 -6.23 -16.50 -18.74
CA SER A 80 -5.14 -17.47 -18.64
C SER A 80 -3.88 -16.88 -19.25
N MET A 81 -2.71 -17.22 -18.71
CA MET A 81 -1.44 -16.62 -19.13
C MET A 81 -0.45 -17.71 -19.52
N ARG A 82 0.16 -17.55 -20.70
CA ARG A 82 1.22 -18.41 -21.22
C ARG A 82 2.50 -17.58 -21.33
N GLU A 83 3.57 -18.06 -20.73
CA GLU A 83 4.89 -17.45 -20.82
C GLU A 83 5.70 -18.17 -21.90
N ASP A 84 6.26 -17.42 -22.85
CA ASP A 84 7.27 -17.88 -23.79
C ASP A 84 8.63 -17.43 -23.27
N THR A 85 9.31 -18.34 -22.57
CA THR A 85 10.62 -18.08 -21.95
C THR A 85 11.70 -17.76 -22.97
N PHE A 86 11.57 -18.21 -24.23
CA PHE A 86 12.56 -17.96 -25.27
C PHE A 86 12.46 -16.54 -25.85
N LYS A 87 11.23 -16.00 -25.91
CA LYS A 87 10.97 -14.65 -26.45
C LYS A 87 10.87 -13.58 -25.39
N ASN A 88 10.99 -13.96 -24.11
CA ASN A 88 10.69 -13.07 -22.99
C ASN A 88 9.32 -12.40 -23.18
N ALA A 89 8.30 -13.20 -23.50
CA ALA A 89 6.98 -12.72 -23.90
C ALA A 89 5.87 -13.43 -23.12
N VAL A 90 4.78 -12.71 -22.89
CA VAL A 90 3.62 -13.18 -22.12
C VAL A 90 2.38 -13.06 -22.98
N ASP A 91 1.75 -14.18 -23.29
CA ASP A 91 0.47 -14.24 -23.98
C ASP A 91 -0.67 -14.37 -22.95
N ILE A 92 -1.45 -13.30 -22.79
CA ILE A 92 -2.66 -13.28 -21.96
C ILE A 92 -3.85 -13.63 -22.84
N HIS A 93 -4.46 -14.78 -22.57
CA HIS A 93 -5.65 -15.23 -23.26
C HIS A 93 -6.91 -14.91 -22.46
N LEU A 94 -7.82 -14.19 -23.10
CA LEU A 94 -9.13 -13.86 -22.58
C LEU A 94 -10.17 -14.82 -23.15
N SER A 95 -11.08 -15.28 -22.30
CA SER A 95 -12.20 -16.14 -22.66
C SER A 95 -13.44 -15.65 -21.94
N TYR A 96 -14.31 -14.92 -22.64
CA TYR A 96 -15.57 -14.46 -22.09
C TYR A 96 -16.54 -15.64 -21.97
N LYS A 97 -17.07 -15.88 -20.76
CA LYS A 97 -18.13 -16.87 -20.56
C LYS A 97 -19.41 -16.31 -21.18
N ASP A 98 -19.89 -17.02 -22.20
CA ASP A 98 -21.15 -16.88 -22.94
C ASP A 98 -22.03 -15.65 -22.61
N SER A 99 -22.31 -14.84 -23.64
CA SER A 99 -22.92 -13.50 -23.64
C SER A 99 -24.37 -13.42 -23.11
N ARG A 100 -24.84 -14.42 -22.38
CA ARG A 100 -26.20 -14.54 -21.85
C ARG A 100 -26.35 -14.18 -20.37
N THR A 101 -25.26 -14.01 -19.62
CA THR A 101 -25.34 -13.82 -18.15
C THR A 101 -25.27 -12.38 -17.66
N ARG A 102 -25.12 -11.39 -18.54
CA ARG A 102 -25.47 -10.01 -18.21
C ARG A 102 -26.16 -9.35 -19.40
N ASN A 103 -27.26 -8.64 -19.14
CA ASN A 103 -27.73 -7.55 -19.99
C ASN A 103 -26.72 -6.38 -19.91
N ILE A 104 -25.43 -6.67 -20.09
CA ILE A 104 -24.47 -5.65 -20.54
C ILE A 104 -25.02 -5.30 -21.91
N THR A 105 -25.61 -4.11 -22.03
CA THR A 105 -26.15 -3.69 -23.32
C THR A 105 -25.02 -3.77 -24.34
N LYS A 106 -25.35 -3.97 -25.62
CA LYS A 106 -24.33 -3.84 -26.66
C LYS A 106 -23.57 -2.52 -26.50
N GLN A 107 -24.17 -1.47 -25.94
CA GLN A 107 -23.54 -0.20 -25.60
C GLN A 107 -22.57 -0.24 -24.42
N ASP A 108 -22.75 -1.12 -23.43
CA ASP A 108 -21.82 -1.31 -22.31
C ASP A 108 -20.63 -2.20 -22.72
N LEU A 109 -20.86 -3.18 -23.61
CA LEU A 109 -19.81 -4.01 -24.20
C LEU A 109 -19.06 -3.26 -25.31
N ILE A 110 -19.76 -2.47 -26.12
CA ILE A 110 -19.17 -1.44 -26.98
C ILE A 110 -18.58 -0.34 -26.11
N GLY A 111 -19.03 -0.13 -24.88
CA GLY A 111 -18.48 0.82 -23.92
C GLY A 111 -17.18 0.31 -23.34
N VAL A 112 -17.06 -0.97 -23.02
CA VAL A 112 -15.84 -1.65 -22.55
C VAL A 112 -14.90 -1.95 -23.71
N GLU A 113 -15.38 -2.36 -24.89
CA GLU A 113 -14.59 -2.50 -26.12
C GLU A 113 -14.17 -1.13 -26.64
N ASN A 114 -15.02 -0.10 -26.57
CA ASN A 114 -14.61 1.27 -26.87
C ASN A 114 -13.78 1.84 -25.73
N THR A 115 -13.89 1.43 -24.47
CA THR A 115 -13.01 1.90 -23.38
C THR A 115 -11.67 1.19 -23.47
N LEU A 116 -11.61 -0.10 -23.80
CA LEU A 116 -10.38 -0.83 -24.14
C LEU A 116 -9.80 -0.32 -25.47
N ALA A 117 -10.64 0.04 -26.44
CA ALA A 117 -10.23 0.70 -27.69
C ALA A 117 -10.02 2.21 -27.56
N SER A 118 -10.44 2.86 -26.46
CA SER A 118 -10.20 4.28 -26.11
C SER A 118 -9.06 4.43 -25.13
N ILE A 119 -8.74 3.37 -24.38
CA ILE A 119 -7.44 3.12 -23.79
C ILE A 119 -6.47 2.90 -24.95
N ALA A 120 -6.83 2.11 -25.98
CA ALA A 120 -6.06 2.06 -27.24
C ALA A 120 -6.11 3.35 -28.09
N LYS A 121 -7.06 4.28 -27.83
CA LYS A 121 -7.13 5.62 -28.43
C LYS A 121 -6.94 6.73 -27.38
N LEU A 122 -6.15 6.46 -26.33
CA LEU A 122 -5.55 7.53 -25.53
C LEU A 122 -4.83 8.45 -26.53
N PRO A 123 -4.80 9.77 -26.31
CA PRO A 123 -4.25 10.70 -27.27
C PRO A 123 -2.80 10.31 -27.56
N ARG A 124 -2.60 9.69 -28.75
CA ARG A 124 -1.39 9.02 -29.30
C ARG A 124 -1.25 7.49 -29.16
N GLY A 125 -2.35 6.72 -29.22
CA GLY A 125 -2.31 5.32 -29.71
C GLY A 125 -1.74 4.28 -28.74
N THR A 126 -1.84 4.53 -27.44
CA THR A 126 -1.19 3.74 -26.39
C THR A 126 -2.07 2.60 -25.88
N SER A 127 -2.00 1.42 -26.50
CA SER A 127 -2.70 0.22 -26.00
C SER A 127 -2.33 -0.12 -24.54
N LEU A 128 -3.13 -0.94 -23.84
CA LEU A 128 -2.79 -1.49 -22.51
C LEU A 128 -1.38 -2.10 -22.50
N GLN A 129 -0.98 -2.73 -23.61
CA GLN A 129 0.37 -3.21 -23.86
C GLN A 129 1.41 -2.08 -23.90
N GLN A 130 1.11 -0.93 -24.50
CA GLN A 130 2.01 0.23 -24.53
C GLN A 130 2.09 0.98 -23.19
N LEU A 131 1.00 1.09 -22.42
CA LEU A 131 1.02 1.64 -21.05
C LEU A 131 1.92 0.80 -20.15
N TYR A 132 1.83 -0.51 -20.32
CA TYR A 132 2.59 -1.48 -19.57
C TYR A 132 4.08 -1.49 -20.00
N LEU A 133 4.37 -1.39 -21.29
CA LEU A 133 5.71 -1.14 -21.84
C LEU A 133 6.33 0.18 -21.36
N LEU A 134 5.52 1.24 -21.20
CA LEU A 134 5.96 2.53 -20.66
C LEU A 134 6.34 2.43 -19.17
N ILE A 135 5.59 1.64 -18.40
CA ILE A 135 5.93 1.35 -17.00
C ILE A 135 7.24 0.54 -16.91
N LEU A 136 7.45 -0.39 -17.84
CA LEU A 136 8.64 -1.25 -17.89
C LEU A 136 9.91 -0.60 -18.44
N SER A 137 9.79 0.45 -19.27
CA SER A 137 10.92 1.12 -19.93
C SER A 137 11.41 2.40 -19.24
N ALA A 138 10.78 2.78 -18.12
CA ALA A 138 11.15 3.97 -17.37
C ALA A 138 12.39 3.74 -16.51
N ASP A 139 13.53 4.28 -16.95
CA ASP A 139 14.70 4.49 -16.11
C ASP A 139 14.45 5.68 -15.15
N GLU A 140 14.77 5.53 -13.87
CA GLU A 140 14.31 6.41 -12.77
C GLU A 140 14.71 7.89 -12.94
N SER A 141 15.73 8.17 -13.74
CA SER A 141 16.36 9.48 -13.84
C SER A 141 15.69 10.50 -14.79
N HIS A 142 14.89 10.06 -15.77
CA HIS A 142 14.32 10.98 -16.78
C HIS A 142 12.85 10.73 -17.17
N LEU A 143 12.21 9.64 -16.72
CA LEU A 143 10.86 9.25 -17.18
C LEU A 143 9.72 9.42 -16.16
N GLY A 144 9.96 10.00 -14.98
CA GLY A 144 8.98 10.04 -13.88
C GLY A 144 7.60 10.59 -14.26
N ALA A 145 7.54 11.64 -15.09
CA ALA A 145 6.26 12.21 -15.55
C ALA A 145 5.48 11.28 -16.50
N SER A 146 6.18 10.49 -17.30
CA SER A 146 5.56 9.55 -18.24
C SER A 146 5.06 8.29 -17.52
N LEU A 147 5.82 7.80 -16.55
CA LEU A 147 5.44 6.69 -15.68
C LEU A 147 4.18 7.04 -14.89
N LYS A 148 4.18 8.19 -14.20
CA LYS A 148 3.03 8.67 -13.43
C LYS A 148 1.76 8.79 -14.29
N ARG A 149 1.90 9.30 -15.52
CA ARG A 149 0.77 9.37 -16.46
C ARG A 149 0.27 7.98 -16.88
N ALA A 150 1.16 7.00 -17.07
CA ALA A 150 0.76 5.64 -17.41
C ALA A 150 0.02 4.96 -16.25
N GLU A 151 0.47 5.20 -15.02
CA GLU A 151 -0.19 4.77 -13.78
C GLU A 151 -1.60 5.38 -13.64
N GLU A 152 -1.73 6.69 -13.84
CA GLU A 152 -3.02 7.40 -13.85
C GLU A 152 -3.98 6.81 -14.88
N ASN A 153 -3.51 6.59 -16.12
CA ASN A 153 -4.32 5.99 -17.18
C ASN A 153 -4.77 4.55 -16.85
N LEU A 154 -3.89 3.76 -16.24
CA LEU A 154 -4.24 2.40 -15.80
C LEU A 154 -5.29 2.44 -14.69
N TRP A 155 -5.17 3.39 -13.76
CA TRP A 155 -6.16 3.57 -12.70
C TRP A 155 -7.53 3.94 -13.26
N GLU A 156 -7.60 4.92 -14.17
CA GLU A 156 -8.84 5.29 -14.85
C GLU A 156 -9.49 4.11 -15.57
N ALA A 157 -8.69 3.28 -16.24
CA ALA A 157 -9.17 2.06 -16.89
C ALA A 157 -9.80 1.07 -15.91
N VAL A 158 -9.10 0.77 -14.81
CA VAL A 158 -9.60 -0.16 -13.77
C VAL A 158 -10.86 0.37 -13.11
N LEU A 159 -10.91 1.68 -12.85
CA LEU A 159 -12.05 2.37 -12.27
C LEU A 159 -13.28 2.28 -13.18
N LEU A 160 -13.12 2.58 -14.48
CA LEU A 160 -14.20 2.50 -15.46
C LEU A 160 -14.74 1.07 -15.62
N LEU A 161 -13.85 0.08 -15.69
CA LEU A 161 -14.24 -1.34 -15.81
C LEU A 161 -14.97 -1.85 -14.57
N SER A 162 -14.63 -1.34 -13.40
CA SER A 162 -15.20 -1.78 -12.12
C SER A 162 -16.38 -0.92 -11.64
N TYR A 163 -16.72 0.16 -12.37
CA TYR A 163 -17.68 1.18 -11.92
C TYR A 163 -19.05 0.61 -11.57
N ILE A 164 -19.58 -0.31 -12.40
CA ILE A 164 -20.90 -0.92 -12.17
C ILE A 164 -20.90 -1.74 -10.88
N ASP A 165 -19.87 -2.56 -10.67
CA ASP A 165 -19.75 -3.41 -9.49
C ASP A 165 -19.51 -2.58 -8.22
N ALA A 166 -18.70 -1.52 -8.31
CA ALA A 166 -18.44 -0.58 -7.22
C ALA A 166 -19.71 0.19 -6.84
N ARG A 167 -20.44 0.72 -7.82
CA ARG A 167 -21.72 1.40 -7.60
C ARG A 167 -22.75 0.47 -6.96
N ALA A 168 -22.84 -0.77 -7.41
CA ALA A 168 -23.71 -1.77 -6.78
C ALA A 168 -23.32 -2.03 -5.32
N ALA A 169 -22.01 -2.13 -5.02
CA ALA A 169 -21.53 -2.27 -3.64
C ALA A 169 -21.86 -1.05 -2.77
N ILE A 170 -21.77 0.18 -3.31
CA ILE A 170 -22.11 1.42 -2.59
C ILE A 170 -23.60 1.46 -2.22
N TYR A 171 -24.50 1.08 -3.13
CA TYR A 171 -25.93 1.00 -2.79
C TYR A 171 -26.21 -0.08 -1.75
N SER A 172 -25.60 -1.26 -1.89
CA SER A 172 -25.73 -2.30 -0.87
C SER A 172 -25.23 -1.81 0.48
N LEU A 173 -24.08 -1.11 0.56
CA LEU A 173 -23.60 -0.50 1.81
C LEU A 173 -24.61 0.49 2.38
N ARG A 174 -25.20 1.34 1.54
CA ARG A 174 -26.22 2.31 1.96
C ARG A 174 -27.44 1.62 2.55
N ASP A 175 -27.89 0.55 1.90
CA ASP A 175 -29.03 -0.24 2.34
C ASP A 175 -28.71 -0.97 3.65
N SER A 176 -27.53 -1.60 3.79
CA SER A 176 -27.10 -2.24 5.03
C SER A 176 -27.01 -1.23 6.19
N PHE A 177 -26.40 -0.05 6.01
CA PHE A 177 -26.37 0.97 7.07
C PHE A 177 -27.76 1.45 7.49
N LYS A 178 -28.73 1.43 6.58
CA LYS A 178 -30.12 1.80 6.89
C LYS A 178 -30.85 0.68 7.62
N GLU A 179 -30.69 -0.56 7.17
CA GLU A 179 -31.28 -1.76 7.77
C GLU A 179 -30.80 -1.97 9.20
N TYR A 180 -29.49 -1.82 9.44
CA TYR A 180 -28.86 -1.97 10.75
C TYR A 180 -28.65 -0.64 11.48
N SER A 181 -29.50 0.36 11.24
CA SER A 181 -29.31 1.73 11.78
C SER A 181 -29.28 1.78 13.32
N ASP A 182 -30.06 0.94 14.01
CA ASP A 182 -30.05 0.85 15.47
C ASP A 182 -28.70 0.32 15.99
N ILE A 183 -28.18 -0.77 15.40
CA ILE A 183 -26.86 -1.34 15.74
C ILE A 183 -25.74 -0.34 15.40
N PHE A 184 -25.89 0.38 14.29
CA PHE A 184 -24.94 1.39 13.88
C PHE A 184 -24.89 2.58 14.84
N ALA A 185 -26.02 2.98 15.42
CA ALA A 185 -26.06 4.01 16.46
C ALA A 185 -25.30 3.58 17.74
N ASP A 186 -25.34 2.29 18.09
CA ASP A 186 -24.54 1.76 19.20
C ASP A 186 -23.04 1.84 18.90
N ILE A 187 -22.60 1.53 17.67
CA ILE A 187 -21.19 1.67 17.24
C ILE A 187 -20.73 3.13 17.35
N ILE A 188 -21.55 4.09 16.93
CA ILE A 188 -21.27 5.52 17.08
C ILE A 188 -21.08 5.85 18.56
N THR A 189 -22.02 5.43 19.41
CA THR A 189 -21.99 5.69 20.85
C THR A 189 -20.74 5.09 21.52
N ILE A 190 -20.34 3.88 21.12
CA ILE A 190 -19.11 3.23 21.57
C ILE A 190 -17.87 4.01 21.11
N THR A 191 -17.81 4.40 19.84
CA THR A 191 -16.65 5.08 19.25
C THR A 191 -16.42 6.44 19.90
N PHE A 192 -17.48 7.15 20.28
CA PHE A 192 -17.39 8.43 21.00
C PHE A 192 -17.16 8.29 22.52
N GLY A 193 -16.96 7.07 23.04
CA GLY A 193 -16.57 6.84 24.43
C GLY A 193 -17.68 7.08 25.45
N PHE A 194 -18.96 6.97 25.06
CA PHE A 194 -20.08 7.15 26.00
C PHE A 194 -20.29 5.96 26.97
N TYR A 195 -19.59 4.85 26.76
CA TYR A 195 -19.59 3.72 27.68
C TYR A 195 -18.32 3.77 28.55
N ASP A 196 -18.49 4.09 29.84
CA ASP A 196 -17.44 4.25 30.88
C ASP A 196 -16.72 2.95 31.28
N ASP A 197 -16.84 1.86 30.51
CA ASP A 197 -16.02 0.67 30.75
C ASP A 197 -14.61 0.93 30.20
N GLU A 198 -13.78 1.59 31.03
CA GLU A 198 -12.39 2.01 30.75
C GLU A 198 -11.47 0.89 30.22
N ASP A 199 -11.89 -0.37 30.27
CA ASP A 199 -11.10 -1.55 29.91
C ASP A 199 -11.48 -2.25 28.59
N SER A 200 -12.56 -1.84 27.89
CA SER A 200 -13.19 -2.75 26.92
C SER A 200 -12.78 -2.60 25.45
N TYR A 201 -12.23 -1.47 25.03
CA TYR A 201 -11.92 -1.24 23.61
C TYR A 201 -10.49 -0.79 23.37
N SER A 202 -9.82 -1.47 22.44
CA SER A 202 -8.49 -1.06 22.03
C SER A 202 -8.58 0.28 21.27
N LYS A 203 -7.54 1.11 21.40
CA LYS A 203 -7.42 2.35 20.60
C LYS A 203 -7.54 2.09 19.09
N LEU A 204 -7.14 0.90 18.65
CA LEU A 204 -7.28 0.48 17.26
C LEU A 204 -8.75 0.30 16.87
N ASP A 205 -9.60 -0.23 17.75
CA ASP A 205 -11.02 -0.43 17.43
C ASP A 205 -11.78 0.90 17.37
N GLN A 206 -11.35 1.91 18.15
CA GLN A 206 -11.83 3.29 18.00
C GLN A 206 -11.49 3.87 16.62
N GLU A 207 -10.24 3.71 16.17
CA GLU A 207 -9.82 4.17 14.84
C GLU A 207 -10.61 3.47 13.72
N LEU A 208 -10.86 2.17 13.85
CA LEU A 208 -11.69 1.44 12.89
C LEU A 208 -13.14 1.96 12.90
N GLY A 209 -13.70 2.20 14.09
CA GLY A 209 -15.01 2.82 14.25
C GLY A 209 -15.11 4.17 13.54
N ASP A 210 -14.14 5.06 13.76
CA ASP A 210 -14.09 6.38 13.11
C ASP A 210 -14.09 6.26 11.58
N ARG A 211 -13.31 5.33 11.03
CA ARG A 211 -13.25 5.11 9.57
C ARG A 211 -14.57 4.54 9.02
N ILE A 212 -15.23 3.64 9.74
CA ILE A 212 -16.56 3.11 9.35
C ILE A 212 -17.61 4.21 9.40
N ILE A 213 -17.57 5.09 10.41
CA ILE A 213 -18.46 6.25 10.51
C ILE A 213 -18.26 7.16 9.30
N LYS A 214 -17.02 7.54 9.00
CA LYS A 214 -16.68 8.34 7.81
C LYS A 214 -17.13 7.69 6.50
N LEU A 215 -16.95 6.37 6.37
CA LEU A 215 -17.43 5.61 5.21
C LEU A 215 -18.95 5.71 5.10
N SER A 216 -19.68 5.53 6.21
CA SER A 216 -21.14 5.62 6.24
C SER A 216 -21.64 6.99 5.79
N GLU A 217 -21.04 8.08 6.29
CA GLU A 217 -21.38 9.45 5.91
C GLU A 217 -21.15 9.69 4.41
N SER A 218 -20.02 9.21 3.90
CA SER A 218 -19.66 9.33 2.49
C SER A 218 -20.62 8.52 1.60
N VAL A 219 -21.02 7.32 2.02
CA VAL A 219 -22.00 6.48 1.32
C VAL A 219 -23.39 7.11 1.32
N GLN A 220 -23.79 7.78 2.40
CA GLN A 220 -25.07 8.51 2.45
C GLN A 220 -25.04 9.77 1.58
N ALA A 221 -23.92 10.48 1.54
CA ALA A 221 -23.71 11.67 0.71
C ALA A 221 -23.52 11.34 -0.80
N TYR A 222 -23.29 10.09 -1.15
CA TYR A 222 -22.93 9.68 -2.50
C TYR A 222 -23.98 10.08 -3.55
N ASN A 223 -23.53 10.84 -4.55
CA ASN A 223 -24.32 11.47 -5.61
C ASN A 223 -24.14 10.83 -7.00
N GLU A 224 -23.58 9.63 -7.07
CA GLU A 224 -23.33 8.90 -8.32
C GLU A 224 -22.25 9.52 -9.23
N SER A 225 -21.44 10.45 -8.71
CA SER A 225 -20.27 10.94 -9.44
C SER A 225 -19.12 9.94 -9.37
N LEU A 226 -18.37 9.81 -10.48
CA LEU A 226 -17.19 8.97 -10.56
C LEU A 226 -16.11 9.36 -9.53
N LYS A 227 -16.03 10.66 -9.20
CA LYS A 227 -15.10 11.18 -8.19
C LYS A 227 -15.43 10.61 -6.81
N GLU A 228 -16.69 10.67 -6.39
CA GLU A 228 -17.08 10.11 -5.09
C GLU A 228 -16.98 8.58 -5.07
N THR A 229 -17.26 7.91 -6.19
CA THR A 229 -16.98 6.46 -6.30
C THR A 229 -15.50 6.17 -6.06
N ASN A 230 -14.60 6.96 -6.66
CA ASN A 230 -13.17 6.83 -6.46
C ASN A 230 -12.78 7.02 -4.99
N ASP A 231 -13.27 8.08 -4.34
CA ASP A 231 -12.98 8.39 -2.94
C ASP A 231 -13.49 7.29 -1.99
N LEU A 232 -14.66 6.72 -2.28
CA LEU A 232 -15.24 5.57 -1.56
C LEU A 232 -14.43 4.28 -1.76
N ILE A 233 -13.94 4.01 -2.98
CA ILE A 233 -13.07 2.87 -3.26
C ILE A 233 -11.79 2.96 -2.43
N HIS A 234 -11.16 4.15 -2.38
CA HIS A 234 -9.96 4.38 -1.58
C HIS A 234 -10.23 4.19 -0.08
N THR A 235 -11.30 4.79 0.43
CA THR A 235 -11.68 4.65 1.85
C THR A 235 -11.93 3.20 2.24
N ALA A 236 -12.67 2.44 1.41
CA ALA A 236 -12.94 1.03 1.67
C ALA A 236 -11.68 0.16 1.58
N GLU A 237 -10.73 0.51 0.70
CA GLU A 237 -9.45 -0.18 0.62
C GLU A 237 -8.57 0.08 1.83
N GLU A 238 -8.48 1.32 2.31
CA GLU A 238 -7.75 1.68 3.54
C GLU A 238 -8.32 0.98 4.78
N ILE A 239 -9.63 0.85 4.88
CA ILE A 239 -10.28 0.07 5.95
C ILE A 239 -9.92 -1.42 5.84
N ALA A 240 -9.98 -1.97 4.62
CA ALA A 240 -9.69 -3.39 4.39
C ALA A 240 -8.23 -3.79 4.61
N LYS A 241 -7.30 -2.82 4.66
CA LYS A 241 -5.88 -3.02 4.97
C LYS A 241 -5.59 -3.14 6.47
N GLU A 242 -6.56 -2.78 7.31
CA GLU A 242 -6.37 -2.86 8.75
C GLU A 242 -6.05 -4.30 9.19
N PRO A 243 -5.06 -4.51 10.08
CA PRO A 243 -4.69 -5.85 10.52
C PRO A 243 -5.87 -6.49 11.26
N ASN A 244 -6.15 -7.75 10.94
CA ASN A 244 -7.28 -8.52 11.48
C ASN A 244 -8.63 -7.81 11.30
N PHE A 245 -8.81 -7.09 10.18
CA PHE A 245 -10.01 -6.31 9.87
C PHE A 245 -11.32 -7.06 10.12
N GLU A 246 -11.44 -8.31 9.64
CA GLU A 246 -12.66 -9.13 9.84
C GLU A 246 -12.96 -9.39 11.33
N GLU A 247 -11.95 -9.79 12.10
CA GLU A 247 -12.09 -10.09 13.53
C GLU A 247 -12.42 -8.82 14.33
N ARG A 248 -11.72 -7.71 14.04
CA ARG A 248 -11.97 -6.42 14.67
C ARG A 248 -13.36 -5.89 14.35
N LEU A 249 -13.81 -6.04 13.10
CA LEU A 249 -15.15 -5.63 12.70
C LEU A 249 -16.23 -6.44 13.42
N ASN A 250 -16.05 -7.76 13.53
CA ASN A 250 -16.95 -8.62 14.30
C ASN A 250 -17.01 -8.23 15.79
N ASN A 251 -15.86 -7.90 16.38
CA ASN A 251 -15.78 -7.47 17.79
C ASN A 251 -16.43 -6.09 18.01
N LEU A 252 -16.27 -5.17 17.06
CA LEU A 252 -16.81 -3.81 17.14
C LEU A 252 -18.34 -3.80 16.98
N ILE A 253 -18.86 -4.52 15.99
CA ILE A 253 -20.28 -4.48 15.63
C ILE A 253 -21.13 -5.38 16.53
N ARG A 254 -20.56 -6.46 17.10
CA ARG A 254 -21.21 -7.48 17.95
C ARG A 254 -22.35 -8.27 17.29
N ASP A 255 -22.92 -7.79 16.19
CA ASP A 255 -23.79 -8.52 15.29
C ASP A 255 -22.99 -9.12 14.12
N ALA A 256 -22.87 -10.45 14.09
CA ALA A 256 -22.09 -11.15 13.08
C ALA A 256 -22.69 -11.04 11.67
N SER A 257 -24.00 -10.83 11.53
CA SER A 257 -24.64 -10.74 10.21
C SER A 257 -24.28 -9.41 9.56
N PHE A 258 -24.44 -8.32 10.31
CA PHE A 258 -24.06 -6.99 9.86
C PHE A 258 -22.54 -6.89 9.63
N ALA A 259 -21.73 -7.43 10.55
CA ALA A 259 -20.27 -7.42 10.41
C ALA A 259 -19.80 -8.14 9.14
N ASN A 260 -20.30 -9.36 8.88
CA ASN A 260 -19.91 -10.13 7.70
C ASN A 260 -20.38 -9.47 6.40
N GLU A 261 -21.61 -8.95 6.38
CA GLU A 261 -22.14 -8.24 5.21
C GLU A 261 -21.31 -6.98 4.91
N LEU A 262 -21.01 -6.18 5.94
CA LEU A 262 -20.22 -4.97 5.80
C LEU A 262 -18.78 -5.29 5.36
N PHE A 263 -18.17 -6.34 5.91
CA PHE A 263 -16.86 -6.84 5.49
C PHE A 263 -16.84 -7.21 4.00
N GLU A 264 -17.80 -8.02 3.54
CA GLU A 264 -17.88 -8.44 2.14
C GLU A 264 -18.07 -7.27 1.19
N LEU A 265 -18.94 -6.32 1.55
CA LEU A 265 -19.22 -5.13 0.76
C LEU A 265 -18.03 -4.17 0.70
N MET A 266 -17.33 -3.95 1.81
CA MET A 266 -16.09 -3.16 1.83
C MET A 266 -14.98 -3.83 1.02
N CYS A 267 -14.83 -5.15 1.12
CA CYS A 267 -13.90 -5.91 0.28
C CYS A 267 -14.26 -5.76 -1.20
N LYS A 268 -15.54 -5.84 -1.56
CA LYS A 268 -16.01 -5.66 -2.94
C LYS A 268 -15.78 -4.24 -3.44
N LEU A 269 -15.99 -3.23 -2.60
CA LEU A 269 -15.79 -1.82 -2.94
C LEU A 269 -14.31 -1.46 -3.09
N GLY A 270 -13.43 -1.93 -2.20
CA GLY A 270 -11.98 -1.69 -2.28
C GLY A 270 -11.23 -2.53 -3.33
N PHE A 271 -11.90 -3.53 -3.91
CA PHE A 271 -11.32 -4.45 -4.91
C PHE A 271 -10.62 -3.76 -6.09
N PRO A 272 -11.17 -2.69 -6.73
CA PRO A 272 -10.53 -2.05 -7.88
C PRO A 272 -9.14 -1.52 -7.53
N LYS A 273 -8.97 -0.93 -6.34
CA LYS A 273 -7.68 -0.40 -5.89
C LYS A 273 -6.64 -1.51 -5.65
N ARG A 274 -7.06 -2.63 -5.07
CA ARG A 274 -6.20 -3.83 -4.91
C ARG A 274 -5.83 -4.45 -6.26
N ALA A 275 -6.77 -4.54 -7.19
CA ALA A 275 -6.50 -4.99 -8.56
C ALA A 275 -5.48 -4.10 -9.26
N TYR A 276 -5.64 -2.78 -9.18
CA TYR A 276 -4.68 -1.81 -9.68
C TYR A 276 -3.27 -2.02 -9.08
N GLY A 277 -3.17 -2.17 -7.75
CA GLY A 277 -1.90 -2.43 -7.06
C GLY A 277 -1.18 -3.68 -7.57
N THR A 278 -1.91 -4.77 -7.82
CA THR A 278 -1.34 -5.99 -8.43
C THR A 278 -0.84 -5.78 -9.83
N LEU A 279 -1.63 -5.08 -10.67
CA LEU A 279 -1.25 -4.84 -12.06
C LEU A 279 0.07 -4.05 -12.13
N ILE A 280 0.22 -3.04 -11.29
CA ILE A 280 1.46 -2.26 -11.14
C ILE A 280 2.60 -3.14 -10.60
N SER A 281 2.35 -3.91 -9.55
CA SER A 281 3.39 -4.77 -8.94
C SER A 281 3.92 -5.80 -9.93
N VAL A 282 3.04 -6.45 -10.69
CA VAL A 282 3.44 -7.41 -11.74
C VAL A 282 4.24 -6.72 -12.84
N ALA A 283 3.82 -5.51 -13.25
CA ALA A 283 4.54 -4.68 -14.21
C ALA A 283 5.96 -4.39 -13.76
N ARG A 284 6.15 -3.96 -12.52
CA ARG A 284 7.48 -3.58 -12.02
C ARG A 284 8.38 -4.78 -11.74
N THR A 285 7.79 -5.89 -11.30
CA THR A 285 8.57 -7.04 -10.77
C THR A 285 8.99 -8.04 -11.83
N THR A 286 8.32 -8.09 -12.99
CA THR A 286 8.49 -9.22 -13.92
C THR A 286 9.09 -8.78 -15.26
N LYS A 287 10.31 -9.23 -15.57
CA LYS A 287 10.98 -8.94 -16.86
C LYS A 287 10.28 -9.54 -18.09
N THR A 288 9.56 -10.65 -17.93
CA THR A 288 8.84 -11.32 -19.04
C THR A 288 7.69 -10.49 -19.59
N PHE A 289 7.28 -9.51 -18.81
CA PHE A 289 6.14 -8.65 -19.08
C PHE A 289 6.51 -7.48 -20.01
N GLU A 290 7.79 -7.38 -20.44
CA GLU A 290 8.24 -6.52 -21.55
C GLU A 290 7.48 -6.80 -22.85
N ASN A 291 7.13 -8.05 -23.16
CA ASN A 291 6.44 -8.37 -24.41
C ASN A 291 5.09 -9.04 -24.15
N VAL A 292 4.12 -8.28 -23.63
CA VAL A 292 2.77 -8.79 -23.35
C VAL A 292 1.88 -8.70 -24.58
N THR A 293 1.23 -9.78 -24.99
CA THR A 293 0.16 -9.74 -25.98
C THR A 293 -1.16 -10.26 -25.42
N PHE A 294 -2.25 -9.55 -25.72
CA PHE A 294 -3.60 -10.00 -25.35
C PHE A 294 -4.24 -10.71 -26.55
N ARG A 295 -4.75 -11.92 -26.34
CA ARG A 295 -5.41 -12.73 -27.37
C ARG A 295 -6.81 -13.09 -26.93
N ASP A 296 -7.79 -12.69 -27.73
CA ASP A 296 -9.16 -13.16 -27.57
C ASP A 296 -9.30 -14.57 -28.18
N LYS A 297 -9.76 -15.53 -27.38
CA LYS A 297 -10.02 -16.91 -27.84
C LYS A 297 -11.31 -17.03 -28.67
N SER A 298 -12.15 -16.00 -28.70
CA SER A 298 -13.49 -16.05 -29.31
C SER A 298 -13.49 -16.15 -30.85
N PHE A 299 -12.35 -15.93 -31.53
CA PHE A 299 -12.26 -15.91 -33.01
C PHE A 299 -11.42 -17.01 -33.65
N SER A 300 -11.03 -18.07 -32.93
CA SER A 300 -10.48 -19.25 -33.60
C SER A 300 -11.60 -19.98 -34.33
N SER A 301 -11.96 -19.50 -35.53
CA SER A 301 -12.71 -20.25 -36.52
C SER A 301 -12.17 -21.67 -36.55
N ALA A 302 -13.03 -22.64 -36.24
CA ALA A 302 -12.69 -24.05 -36.27
C ALA A 302 -11.94 -24.34 -37.57
N THR A 303 -10.67 -24.72 -37.43
CA THR A 303 -9.86 -25.20 -38.55
C THR A 303 -10.62 -26.38 -39.14
N LYS A 304 -11.34 -26.15 -40.25
CA LYS A 304 -11.97 -27.21 -41.03
C LYS A 304 -10.84 -28.14 -41.47
N ILE A 305 -10.82 -29.33 -40.88
CA ILE A 305 -9.98 -30.44 -41.32
C ILE A 305 -10.33 -30.67 -42.81
N PRO A 306 -9.36 -30.64 -43.74
CA PRO A 306 -9.64 -30.81 -45.15
C PRO A 306 -9.92 -32.29 -45.42
N PHE A 307 -11.19 -32.62 -45.67
CA PHE A 307 -11.52 -33.87 -46.37
C PHE A 307 -11.11 -33.72 -47.83
N GLN A 308 -10.09 -34.48 -48.23
CA GLN A 308 -9.77 -34.71 -49.63
C GLN A 308 -10.86 -35.57 -50.26
N THR A 309 -11.57 -35.04 -51.26
CA THR A 309 -12.27 -35.86 -52.25
C THR A 309 -12.04 -35.30 -53.65
N LYS A 310 -11.70 -36.24 -54.54
CA LYS A 310 -11.19 -36.07 -55.90
C LYS A 310 -12.22 -35.47 -56.89
N ALA A 311 -11.68 -34.60 -57.74
CA ALA A 311 -12.00 -34.21 -59.12
C ALA A 311 -13.27 -34.75 -59.83
N ARG A 312 -13.99 -33.84 -60.51
CA ARG A 312 -14.06 -33.77 -62.00
C ARG A 312 -14.69 -32.43 -62.48
N PRO A 313 -14.41 -31.99 -63.74
CA PRO A 313 -14.62 -30.63 -64.24
C PRO A 313 -15.81 -30.51 -65.21
N LEU A 314 -16.22 -29.25 -65.48
CA LEU A 314 -16.96 -28.67 -66.63
C LEU A 314 -17.41 -27.27 -66.12
N SER A 315 -17.53 -26.16 -66.86
CA SER A 315 -17.36 -25.79 -68.26
C SER A 315 -17.80 -24.31 -68.36
N ASN A 316 -17.14 -23.53 -69.22
CA ASN A 316 -17.64 -22.37 -69.98
C ASN A 316 -18.11 -21.05 -69.31
N ASN A 317 -17.25 -20.02 -69.42
CA ASN A 317 -17.38 -18.81 -70.27
C ASN A 317 -18.52 -17.76 -70.08
N PRO A 318 -18.34 -16.51 -70.60
CA PRO A 318 -18.55 -15.27 -69.86
C PRO A 318 -19.64 -14.33 -70.44
N SER A 319 -19.94 -13.23 -69.74
CA SER A 319 -20.53 -11.93 -70.18
C SER A 319 -21.17 -11.26 -68.94
N GLN A 320 -21.33 -9.96 -68.76
CA GLN A 320 -21.04 -8.72 -69.48
C GLN A 320 -21.23 -7.57 -68.46
N ALA A 321 -20.67 -6.40 -68.77
CA ALA A 321 -20.81 -5.14 -68.04
C ALA A 321 -22.23 -4.56 -68.03
N VAL A 322 -22.60 -3.78 -67.00
CA VAL A 322 -23.52 -2.63 -67.12
C VAL A 322 -23.18 -1.58 -66.03
N GLN A 323 -23.08 -0.32 -66.48
CA GLN A 323 -22.92 0.92 -65.72
C GLN A 323 -24.24 1.37 -65.06
N SER A 324 -24.21 2.15 -63.98
CA SER A 324 -25.06 3.37 -63.89
C SER A 324 -24.61 4.33 -62.79
N GLU A 325 -24.45 5.58 -63.20
CA GLU A 325 -24.40 6.80 -62.39
C GLU A 325 -25.73 7.04 -61.66
N ASN A 326 -25.70 7.77 -60.53
CA ASN A 326 -26.63 8.89 -60.33
C ASN A 326 -26.20 9.81 -59.19
N THR A 327 -26.50 11.08 -59.40
CA THR A 327 -25.92 12.25 -58.75
C THR A 327 -27.00 13.10 -58.08
N TYR A 328 -26.61 13.82 -57.00
CA TYR A 328 -27.21 15.05 -56.41
C TYR A 328 -28.53 14.97 -55.60
N PRO A 329 -28.91 15.99 -54.78
CA PRO A 329 -28.11 17.03 -54.08
C PRO A 329 -28.50 17.29 -52.59
N THR A 330 -27.71 18.15 -51.94
CA THR A 330 -27.90 18.91 -50.68
C THR A 330 -29.18 19.76 -50.66
N PRO A 331 -29.68 20.20 -49.47
CA PRO A 331 -29.45 21.61 -49.10
C PRO A 331 -29.26 21.94 -47.59
N THR A 332 -28.47 23.00 -47.42
CA THR A 332 -28.29 24.05 -46.40
C THR A 332 -29.41 24.42 -45.40
N SER A 333 -28.99 24.60 -44.11
CA SER A 333 -29.18 25.74 -43.17
C SER A 333 -30.62 26.18 -42.75
N PRO A 334 -30.88 26.86 -41.58
CA PRO A 334 -30.05 27.91 -40.96
C PRO A 334 -30.07 28.06 -39.40
N LEU A 335 -29.38 29.12 -38.97
CA LEU A 335 -29.06 29.66 -37.64
C LEU A 335 -30.21 30.34 -36.85
N SER A 336 -30.03 30.37 -35.51
CA SER A 336 -30.36 31.45 -34.52
C SER A 336 -31.84 31.74 -34.20
N PRO A 337 -32.23 32.42 -33.08
CA PRO A 337 -31.44 33.36 -32.25
C PRO A 337 -31.66 33.34 -30.70
N SER A 338 -30.85 34.20 -30.08
CA SER A 338 -30.87 34.74 -28.72
C SER A 338 -32.14 35.52 -28.37
N THR A 339 -32.60 35.47 -27.12
CA THR A 339 -33.46 36.49 -26.51
C THR A 339 -33.12 36.71 -25.02
N ALA A 340 -33.11 37.99 -24.67
CA ALA A 340 -32.81 38.56 -23.36
C ALA A 340 -34.07 38.71 -22.49
N SER A 341 -33.85 39.16 -21.25
CA SER A 341 -34.82 39.83 -20.35
C SER A 341 -35.77 38.86 -19.63
N THR A 342 -36.16 39.00 -18.35
CA THR A 342 -36.40 40.18 -17.50
C THR A 342 -36.55 39.70 -16.05
N ALA A 343 -36.18 40.51 -15.06
CA ALA A 343 -36.70 40.43 -13.69
C ALA A 343 -38.23 40.68 -13.66
N PRO A 344 -39.01 40.38 -12.60
CA PRO A 344 -38.95 41.19 -11.37
C PRO A 344 -39.41 40.52 -10.03
N SER A 345 -39.19 41.29 -8.96
CA SER A 345 -40.02 41.44 -7.75
C SER A 345 -39.98 40.44 -6.60
N ALA A 346 -39.45 40.98 -5.49
CA ALA A 346 -39.84 40.88 -4.08
C ALA A 346 -41.13 40.12 -3.73
N THR A 347 -41.11 39.33 -2.64
CA THR A 347 -41.58 39.70 -1.27
C THR A 347 -41.69 38.40 -0.45
N ALA A 348 -41.08 38.32 0.74
CA ALA A 348 -41.67 37.69 1.94
C ALA A 348 -40.62 37.50 3.05
N SER A 349 -40.95 38.06 4.20
CA SER A 349 -40.27 37.99 5.49
C SER A 349 -40.43 36.61 6.14
N ALA A 350 -39.37 36.09 6.79
CA ALA A 350 -39.43 35.01 7.78
C ALA A 350 -38.17 35.02 8.68
N PRO A 351 -38.20 34.42 9.88
CA PRO A 351 -37.65 35.04 11.09
C PRO A 351 -36.21 34.63 11.46
N LEU A 352 -35.62 35.49 12.29
CA LEU A 352 -34.33 35.35 12.97
C LEU A 352 -34.14 33.95 13.61
N THR A 353 -33.12 33.23 13.14
CA THR A 353 -32.51 32.09 13.83
C THR A 353 -31.24 32.56 14.55
N PRO A 354 -30.91 32.03 15.74
CA PRO A 354 -29.77 32.49 16.52
C PRO A 354 -28.45 32.05 15.85
N LEU A 355 -27.51 32.99 15.79
CA LEU A 355 -26.13 32.77 15.36
C LEU A 355 -25.43 31.76 16.29
N THR A 356 -25.27 30.52 15.84
CA THR A 356 -24.26 29.58 16.34
C THR A 356 -22.94 29.91 15.64
N PRO A 357 -21.79 29.99 16.33
CA PRO A 357 -20.54 30.32 15.69
C PRO A 357 -20.05 29.12 14.86
N LEU A 358 -20.16 29.23 13.54
CA LEU A 358 -19.45 28.38 12.59
C LEU A 358 -17.94 28.63 12.77
N SER A 359 -17.30 27.80 13.60
CA SER A 359 -15.88 27.50 13.39
C SER A 359 -15.79 26.54 12.20
N PRO A 360 -15.13 26.90 11.10
CA PRO A 360 -14.87 25.95 10.03
C PRO A 360 -13.94 24.87 10.57
N GLN A 361 -14.48 23.68 10.80
CA GLN A 361 -13.67 22.51 11.12
C GLN A 361 -12.85 22.15 9.88
N VAL A 362 -11.56 22.39 9.99
CA VAL A 362 -10.55 21.95 9.04
C VAL A 362 -10.46 20.42 9.14
N PRO A 363 -10.56 19.67 8.03
CA PRO A 363 -10.50 18.21 8.07
C PRO A 363 -9.18 17.72 8.68
N PRO A 364 -9.18 16.58 9.40
CA PRO A 364 -7.96 16.01 9.94
C PRO A 364 -7.04 15.58 8.80
N PHE A 365 -5.98 16.36 8.58
CA PHE A 365 -4.88 15.98 7.71
C PHE A 365 -4.20 14.70 8.23
N PRO A 366 -3.61 13.86 7.35
CA PRO A 366 -2.89 12.67 7.77
C PRO A 366 -1.86 13.02 8.85
N ALA A 367 -1.89 12.30 9.98
CA ALA A 367 -1.16 12.63 11.20
C ALA A 367 0.34 12.86 10.96
N GLU A 368 0.91 12.17 9.98
CA GLU A 368 2.31 12.29 9.59
C GLU A 368 2.64 13.63 8.91
N LYS A 369 1.77 14.11 8.02
CA LYS A 369 1.92 15.43 7.38
C LYS A 369 1.92 16.55 8.42
N ASN A 370 1.06 16.42 9.44
CA ASN A 370 1.05 17.37 10.56
C ASN A 370 2.33 17.28 11.40
N ARG A 371 2.94 16.10 11.55
CA ARG A 371 4.18 15.92 12.34
C ARG A 371 5.36 16.63 11.70
N LEU A 372 5.64 16.40 10.41
CA LEU A 372 6.76 17.05 9.72
C LEU A 372 6.60 18.58 9.69
N GLN A 373 5.35 19.04 9.53
CA GLN A 373 5.02 20.46 9.62
C GLN A 373 5.32 21.06 11.01
N GLN A 374 4.99 20.33 12.08
CA GLN A 374 5.32 20.73 13.45
C GLN A 374 6.84 20.76 13.67
N GLU A 375 7.57 19.76 13.19
CA GLU A 375 9.03 19.70 13.31
C GLU A 375 9.72 20.88 12.62
N ALA A 376 9.30 21.21 11.38
CA ALA A 376 9.79 22.39 10.67
C ALA A 376 9.45 23.70 11.41
N THR A 377 8.24 23.78 11.99
CA THR A 377 7.82 24.93 12.81
C THR A 377 8.70 25.08 14.05
N LEU A 378 9.04 23.97 14.73
CA LEU A 378 9.91 23.98 15.91
C LEU A 378 11.33 24.44 15.57
N LEU A 379 11.90 23.96 14.45
CA LEU A 379 13.22 24.43 14.01
C LEU A 379 13.20 25.94 13.76
N ILE A 380 12.25 26.43 12.97
CA ILE A 380 12.18 27.86 12.64
C ILE A 380 11.93 28.71 13.89
N GLY A 381 11.04 28.28 14.79
CA GLY A 381 10.82 28.94 16.07
C GLY A 381 12.11 29.03 16.90
N SER A 382 12.83 27.91 17.04
CA SER A 382 14.10 27.89 17.78
C SER A 382 15.15 28.84 17.19
N ILE A 383 15.26 28.91 15.86
CA ILE A 383 16.19 29.81 15.17
C ILE A 383 15.81 31.27 15.40
N LEU A 384 14.52 31.61 15.28
CA LEU A 384 14.04 32.99 15.49
C LEU A 384 14.24 33.45 16.93
N ASP A 385 14.10 32.54 17.90
CA ASP A 385 14.33 32.79 19.32
C ASP A 385 15.81 32.71 19.70
N ASN A 386 16.70 32.39 18.75
CA ASN A 386 18.13 32.14 18.97
C ASN A 386 18.39 31.09 20.07
N GLN A 387 17.60 30.02 20.06
CA GLN A 387 17.68 28.88 20.95
C GLN A 387 18.05 27.61 20.16
N LEU A 388 18.72 26.67 20.82
CA LEU A 388 18.94 25.35 20.25
C LEU A 388 17.67 24.50 20.36
N LEU A 389 17.44 23.63 19.37
CA LEU A 389 16.43 22.60 19.47
C LEU A 389 16.69 21.71 20.70
N THR A 390 15.63 21.32 21.40
CA THR A 390 15.80 20.43 22.54
C THR A 390 16.11 19.01 22.05
N LYS A 391 17.03 18.32 22.74
CA LYS A 391 17.52 17.01 22.31
C LYS A 391 16.43 15.92 22.27
N HIS A 392 15.35 16.11 23.03
CA HIS A 392 14.23 15.18 23.08
C HIS A 392 13.20 15.41 21.97
N ASP A 393 13.25 16.55 21.25
CA ASP A 393 12.35 16.83 20.14
C ASP A 393 12.69 15.97 18.93
N ASN A 394 11.65 15.50 18.23
CA ASN A 394 11.86 14.80 16.95
C ASN A 394 12.49 15.71 15.89
N ALA A 395 12.26 17.02 15.95
CA ALA A 395 12.90 17.99 15.06
C ALA A 395 14.44 17.89 15.14
N TRP A 396 15.01 17.72 16.34
CA TRP A 396 16.46 17.59 16.54
C TRP A 396 17.01 16.36 15.79
N TYR A 397 16.27 15.26 15.78
CA TYR A 397 16.59 14.07 14.98
C TYR A 397 16.38 14.31 13.48
N SER A 398 15.22 14.80 13.08
CA SER A 398 14.83 14.94 11.68
C SER A 398 15.73 15.86 10.87
N PHE A 399 16.24 16.93 11.50
CA PHE A 399 17.19 17.88 10.91
C PHE A 399 18.66 17.53 11.13
N GLY A 400 18.95 16.32 11.64
CA GLY A 400 20.31 15.79 11.69
C GLY A 400 21.22 16.37 12.78
N PHE A 401 20.68 17.12 13.76
CA PHE A 401 21.46 17.56 14.91
C PHE A 401 22.03 16.38 15.71
N VAL A 402 21.40 15.21 15.62
CA VAL A 402 21.93 13.97 16.19
C VAL A 402 23.31 13.55 15.66
N CYS A 403 23.72 14.04 14.49
CA CYS A 403 25.03 13.78 13.91
C CYS A 403 26.15 14.64 14.52
N THR A 404 25.82 15.69 15.27
CA THR A 404 26.81 16.59 15.89
C THR A 404 27.46 15.95 17.13
N ARG A 405 28.73 16.24 17.39
CA ARG A 405 29.50 15.64 18.48
C ARG A 405 29.28 16.32 19.82
N ASP A 406 29.14 17.64 19.79
CA ASP A 406 29.01 18.48 20.97
C ASP A 406 28.11 19.69 20.70
N GLU A 407 27.91 20.50 21.73
CA GLU A 407 27.05 21.68 21.66
C GLU A 407 27.64 22.79 20.75
N GLU A 408 28.95 22.79 20.47
CA GLU A 408 29.55 23.74 19.53
C GLU A 408 29.15 23.39 18.09
N GLU A 409 29.29 22.12 17.70
CA GLU A 409 28.80 21.63 16.42
C GLU A 409 27.26 21.79 16.29
N GLU A 410 26.49 21.57 17.36
CA GLU A 410 25.04 21.86 17.39
C GLU A 410 24.75 23.34 17.07
N ARG A 411 25.49 24.27 17.67
CA ARG A 411 25.35 25.72 17.39
C ARG A 411 25.78 26.06 15.96
N SER A 412 26.83 25.44 15.45
CA SER A 412 27.26 25.64 14.06
C SER A 412 26.20 25.18 13.07
N LEU A 413 25.54 24.03 13.33
CA LEU A 413 24.46 23.54 12.48
C LEU A 413 23.19 24.42 12.60
N ALA A 414 22.83 24.87 13.80
CA ALA A 414 21.76 25.85 13.99
C ALA A 414 22.07 27.17 13.25
N GLY A 415 23.32 27.61 13.29
CA GLY A 415 23.82 28.76 12.55
C GLY A 415 23.65 28.60 11.05
N LEU A 416 23.97 27.43 10.49
CA LEU A 416 23.74 27.11 9.08
C LEU A 416 22.26 27.28 8.69
N TYR A 417 21.34 26.68 9.47
CA TYR A 417 19.91 26.87 9.24
C TYR A 417 19.45 28.32 9.41
N SER A 418 20.06 29.07 10.35
CA SER A 418 19.78 30.49 10.55
C SER A 418 20.16 31.33 9.33
N VAL A 419 21.34 31.09 8.75
CA VAL A 419 21.78 31.81 7.54
C VAL A 419 20.84 31.48 6.37
N LEU A 420 20.46 30.22 6.19
CA LEU A 420 19.49 29.82 5.16
C LEU A 420 18.13 30.52 5.31
N LEU A 421 17.66 30.69 6.56
CA LEU A 421 16.44 31.43 6.85
C LEU A 421 16.60 32.93 6.53
N GLN A 422 17.75 33.52 6.79
CA GLN A 422 18.05 34.94 6.52
C GLN A 422 18.18 35.25 5.01
N GLU A 423 18.64 34.28 4.22
CA GLU A 423 18.78 34.41 2.77
C GLU A 423 17.48 34.17 2.01
N ALA A 424 16.46 33.60 2.65
CA ALA A 424 15.16 33.39 2.03
C ALA A 424 14.36 34.69 1.91
N ASP A 425 13.57 34.83 0.83
CA ASP A 425 12.73 36.01 0.58
C ASP A 425 11.75 36.30 1.72
N SER A 426 11.26 35.25 2.38
CA SER A 426 10.39 35.33 3.55
C SER A 426 10.51 34.08 4.41
N VAL A 427 10.13 34.20 5.70
CA VAL A 427 10.05 33.07 6.64
C VAL A 427 9.08 32.00 6.12
N GLN A 428 7.98 32.41 5.48
CA GLN A 428 6.99 31.51 4.90
C GLN A 428 7.56 30.73 3.70
N THR A 429 8.33 31.40 2.84
CA THR A 429 9.01 30.74 1.71
C THR A 429 9.99 29.69 2.24
N PHE A 430 10.84 30.04 3.20
CA PHE A 430 11.77 29.11 3.81
C PHE A 430 11.07 27.94 4.49
N PHE A 431 9.98 28.20 5.22
CA PHE A 431 9.16 27.17 5.83
C PHE A 431 8.68 26.13 4.81
N HIS A 432 8.16 26.59 3.66
CA HIS A 432 7.70 25.69 2.61
C HIS A 432 8.85 24.92 1.94
N GLU A 433 9.98 25.59 1.65
CA GLU A 433 11.18 24.94 1.11
C GLU A 433 11.70 23.85 2.06
N LEU A 434 11.82 24.17 3.35
CA LEU A 434 12.30 23.28 4.39
C LEU A 434 11.36 22.09 4.62
N HIS A 435 10.06 22.35 4.74
CA HIS A 435 9.04 21.30 4.92
C HIS A 435 9.02 20.35 3.72
N HIS A 436 9.01 20.91 2.50
CA HIS A 436 9.07 20.09 1.28
C HIS A 436 10.37 19.29 1.21
N ALA A 437 11.51 19.88 1.58
CA ALA A 437 12.79 19.18 1.60
C ALA A 437 12.81 18.04 2.61
N LEU A 438 12.16 18.19 3.75
CA LEU A 438 12.03 17.14 4.75
C LEU A 438 11.13 15.99 4.25
N GLU A 439 9.97 16.31 3.68
CA GLU A 439 8.99 15.35 3.11
C GLU A 439 9.57 14.56 1.93
N SER A 440 10.40 15.21 1.09
CA SER A 440 11.00 14.59 -0.10
C SER A 440 12.43 14.07 0.11
N HIS A 441 12.93 14.09 1.35
CA HIS A 441 14.31 13.70 1.70
C HIS A 441 15.39 14.44 0.88
N SER A 442 15.14 15.71 0.57
CA SER A 442 16.00 16.57 -0.26
C SER A 442 16.66 17.71 0.51
N LEU A 443 16.86 17.57 1.83
CA LEU A 443 17.57 18.55 2.66
C LEU A 443 19.03 18.77 2.21
N VAL A 444 19.74 17.72 1.79
CA VAL A 444 21.10 17.87 1.24
C VAL A 444 21.09 18.66 -0.07
N PRO A 445 20.26 18.31 -1.07
CA PRO A 445 20.04 19.16 -2.24
C PRO A 445 19.70 20.62 -1.92
N LEU A 446 18.91 20.88 -0.87
CA LEU A 446 18.60 22.24 -0.44
C LEU A 446 19.85 23.00 0.01
N PHE A 447 20.73 22.39 0.81
CA PHE A 447 22.01 23.00 1.20
C PHE A 447 22.92 23.27 0.01
N VAL A 448 23.03 22.32 -0.92
CA VAL A 448 23.83 22.47 -2.15
C VAL A 448 23.28 23.59 -3.02
N ALA A 449 21.96 23.64 -3.22
CA ALA A 449 21.32 24.67 -4.04
C ALA A 449 21.52 26.10 -3.50
N LYS A 450 21.76 26.23 -2.20
CA LYS A 450 22.04 27.50 -1.52
C LYS A 450 23.54 27.78 -1.37
N GLY A 451 24.41 26.92 -1.90
CA GLY A 451 25.88 27.11 -1.90
C GLY A 451 26.58 26.77 -0.57
N TYR A 452 25.98 25.90 0.24
CA TYR A 452 26.51 25.52 1.55
C TYR A 452 27.21 24.16 1.57
N GLU A 453 27.81 23.70 0.47
CA GLU A 453 28.46 22.38 0.40
C GLU A 453 29.53 22.12 1.46
N ILE A 454 30.09 23.18 2.05
CA ILE A 454 31.07 23.15 3.13
C ILE A 454 30.56 22.45 4.40
N PHE A 455 29.23 22.27 4.54
CA PHE A 455 28.67 21.52 5.67
C PHE A 455 29.22 20.08 5.73
N ARG A 456 29.61 19.49 4.59
CA ARG A 456 30.17 18.14 4.52
C ARG A 456 31.49 17.99 5.27
N GLU A 457 32.30 19.05 5.26
CA GLU A 457 33.58 19.09 5.97
C GLU A 457 33.38 19.27 7.48
N HIS A 458 32.37 20.06 7.86
CA HIS A 458 32.06 20.37 9.26
C HIS A 458 31.26 19.26 9.96
N PHE A 459 30.41 18.54 9.21
CA PHE A 459 29.54 17.49 9.74
C PHE A 459 29.64 16.21 8.88
N PRO A 460 30.69 15.39 9.06
CA PRO A 460 30.99 14.26 8.17
C PRO A 460 29.85 13.24 8.00
N HIS A 461 29.02 13.06 9.03
CA HIS A 461 27.92 12.08 9.03
C HIS A 461 26.58 12.68 8.57
N LEU A 462 26.48 14.00 8.47
CA LEU A 462 25.20 14.70 8.24
C LEU A 462 24.64 14.43 6.84
N GLU A 463 25.49 14.41 5.81
CA GLU A 463 25.05 14.15 4.43
C GLU A 463 24.46 12.74 4.31
N ALA A 464 25.16 11.74 4.82
CA ALA A 464 24.71 10.35 4.79
C ALA A 464 23.39 10.20 5.56
N PHE A 465 23.29 10.82 6.74
CA PHE A 465 22.07 10.78 7.55
C PHE A 465 20.87 11.44 6.87
N LEU A 466 21.02 12.67 6.35
CA LEU A 466 19.93 13.43 5.74
C LEU A 466 19.52 12.87 4.37
N SER A 467 20.44 12.25 3.62
CA SER A 467 20.15 11.60 2.34
C SER A 467 19.49 10.22 2.52
N THR A 468 19.55 9.64 3.72
CA THR A 468 18.93 8.34 4.01
C THR A 468 17.47 8.56 4.43
N PRO A 469 16.49 7.89 3.78
CA PRO A 469 15.09 7.93 4.20
C PRO A 469 14.93 7.49 5.66
N PRO A 470 14.00 8.08 6.44
CA PRO A 470 13.82 7.79 7.87
C PRO A 470 13.79 6.30 8.21
N GLU A 471 13.09 5.49 7.41
CA GLU A 471 12.89 4.05 7.63
C GLU A 471 14.17 3.22 7.46
N GLN A 472 15.16 3.80 6.78
CA GLN A 472 16.46 3.20 6.49
C GLN A 472 17.58 3.79 7.35
N ARG A 473 17.29 4.78 8.20
CA ARG A 473 18.30 5.36 9.08
C ARG A 473 18.72 4.36 10.14
N ALA A 474 20.02 4.37 10.47
CA ALA A 474 20.55 3.54 11.52
C ALA A 474 19.96 3.93 12.89
N THR A 475 19.44 2.97 13.64
CA THR A 475 18.82 3.21 14.95
C THR A 475 19.83 3.65 16.02
N VAL A 476 21.14 3.62 15.72
CA VAL A 476 22.17 4.19 16.60
C VAL A 476 21.97 5.70 16.81
N TRP A 477 21.42 6.40 15.82
CA TRP A 477 21.11 7.82 15.95
C TRP A 477 19.96 8.02 16.95
N ARG A 478 18.92 7.18 16.91
CA ARG A 478 17.87 7.16 17.95
C ARG A 478 18.42 6.81 19.33
N LEU A 479 19.40 5.90 19.39
CA LEU A 479 20.09 5.56 20.64
C LEU A 479 20.80 6.80 21.20
N LYS A 480 21.59 7.49 20.39
CA LYS A 480 22.30 8.72 20.77
C LYS A 480 21.33 9.77 21.29
N GLN A 481 20.21 10.00 20.60
CA GLN A 481 19.17 10.90 21.07
C GLN A 481 18.62 10.49 22.45
N PHE A 482 18.30 9.19 22.62
CA PHE A 482 17.70 8.68 23.86
C PHE A 482 18.63 8.74 25.07
N ILE A 483 19.93 8.49 24.90
CA ILE A 483 20.89 8.51 26.01
C ILE A 483 21.21 9.92 26.51
N LEU A 484 21.03 10.94 25.67
CA LEU A 484 21.29 12.35 26.01
C LEU A 484 20.20 12.96 26.91
N ASP A 485 19.02 12.36 26.98
CA ASP A 485 17.94 12.77 27.88
C ASP A 485 17.97 11.91 29.14
N PRO A 486 18.55 12.35 30.28
CA PRO A 486 18.71 11.50 31.46
C PRO A 486 17.38 11.09 32.11
N ASP A 487 16.35 11.92 31.99
CA ASP A 487 15.08 11.74 32.68
C ASP A 487 14.15 10.74 31.97
N LYS A 488 14.35 10.57 30.65
CA LYS A 488 13.55 9.63 29.86
C LYS A 488 13.98 8.18 30.09
N THR A 489 13.16 7.45 30.84
CA THR A 489 13.36 6.01 31.10
C THR A 489 12.59 5.10 30.15
N GLU A 490 11.77 5.64 29.26
CA GLU A 490 10.98 4.85 28.30
C GLU A 490 11.68 4.87 26.92
N PRO A 491 12.36 3.78 26.54
CA PRO A 491 13.07 3.69 25.28
C PRO A 491 12.09 3.54 24.10
N PRO A 492 12.35 4.19 22.95
CA PRO A 492 11.65 3.91 21.71
C PRO A 492 11.63 2.42 21.35
N ALA A 493 10.56 1.96 20.69
CA ALA A 493 10.36 0.55 20.33
C ALA A 493 11.56 -0.04 19.54
N CYS A 494 12.12 0.73 18.59
CA CYS A 494 13.30 0.31 17.83
C CYS A 494 14.53 0.06 18.73
N LEU A 495 14.75 0.87 19.77
CA LEU A 495 15.88 0.66 20.70
C LEU A 495 15.70 -0.57 21.59
N ARG A 496 14.45 -0.95 21.89
CA ARG A 496 14.17 -2.17 22.63
C ARG A 496 14.54 -3.42 21.85
N ARG A 497 14.22 -3.43 20.55
CA ARG A 497 14.61 -4.47 19.60
C ARG A 497 16.12 -4.51 19.40
N ASP A 498 16.73 -3.35 19.17
CA ASP A 498 18.07 -3.25 18.59
C ASP A 498 19.20 -3.19 19.63
N TYR A 499 18.97 -2.52 20.75
CA TYR A 499 20.02 -2.20 21.73
C TYR A 499 19.77 -2.82 23.10
N GLY A 500 18.91 -3.84 23.16
CA GLY A 500 18.73 -4.69 24.33
C GLY A 500 17.92 -4.08 25.47
N PHE A 501 17.31 -2.90 25.27
CA PHE A 501 16.42 -2.31 26.28
C PHE A 501 15.20 -3.19 26.59
N LYS A 502 14.81 -4.13 25.72
CA LYS A 502 13.80 -5.15 26.04
C LYS A 502 14.19 -6.04 27.23
N MET A 503 15.48 -6.15 27.54
CA MET A 503 16.01 -6.98 28.62
C MET A 503 15.97 -6.26 29.98
N CYS A 504 15.71 -4.95 29.99
CA CYS A 504 15.57 -4.16 31.20
C CYS A 504 14.22 -4.46 31.88
N LYS A 505 14.28 -4.93 33.13
CA LYS A 505 13.08 -5.24 33.94
C LYS A 505 12.67 -4.08 34.84
N GLN A 506 13.58 -3.15 35.10
CA GLN A 506 13.37 -1.99 35.96
C GLN A 506 13.99 -0.73 35.35
N ARG A 507 13.54 0.45 35.78
CA ARG A 507 14.02 1.76 35.28
C ARG A 507 15.51 1.95 35.56
N GLU A 508 15.98 1.43 36.68
CA GLU A 508 17.39 1.45 37.09
C GLU A 508 18.27 0.70 36.07
N GLU A 509 17.76 -0.37 35.46
CA GLU A 509 18.50 -1.10 34.42
C GLU A 509 18.58 -0.30 33.12
N VAL A 510 17.53 0.45 32.79
CA VAL A 510 17.55 1.38 31.64
C VAL A 510 18.62 2.45 31.86
N LEU A 511 18.66 3.07 33.04
CA LEU A 511 19.66 4.09 33.36
C LEU A 511 21.09 3.53 33.32
N ARG A 512 21.32 2.31 33.83
CA ARG A 512 22.63 1.63 33.71
C ARG A 512 22.99 1.37 32.25
N LEU A 513 22.06 0.85 31.45
CA LEU A 513 22.31 0.56 30.03
C LEU A 513 22.58 1.84 29.23
N LYS A 514 21.90 2.94 29.53
CA LYS A 514 22.21 4.27 28.96
C LYS A 514 23.63 4.69 29.32
N ALA A 515 24.03 4.56 30.58
CA ALA A 515 25.40 4.90 31.02
C ALA A 515 26.48 4.02 30.34
N ILE A 516 26.18 2.76 30.04
CA ILE A 516 27.06 1.90 29.23
C ILE A 516 27.17 2.47 27.81
N TYR A 517 26.05 2.76 27.14
CA TYR A 517 26.07 3.28 25.77
C TYR A 517 26.71 4.68 25.63
N VAL A 518 26.62 5.54 26.65
CA VAL A 518 27.39 6.80 26.70
C VAL A 518 28.89 6.49 26.61
N LYS A 519 29.40 5.59 27.45
CA LYS A 519 30.83 5.20 27.44
C LYS A 519 31.25 4.49 26.15
N VAL A 520 30.33 3.77 25.50
CA VAL A 520 30.59 3.14 24.20
C VAL A 520 30.75 4.23 23.14
N LEU A 521 29.82 5.18 23.04
CA LEU A 521 29.87 6.26 22.05
C LEU A 521 30.97 7.30 22.32
N GLU A 522 31.55 7.34 23.52
CA GLU A 522 32.78 8.09 23.79
C GLU A 522 34.04 7.45 23.15
N LYS A 523 33.98 6.16 22.82
CA LYS A 523 35.14 5.38 22.35
C LYS A 523 34.97 4.79 20.94
N MET A 524 33.74 4.70 20.48
CA MET A 524 33.35 4.03 19.24
C MET A 524 32.47 4.97 18.42
N GLU A 525 32.70 5.01 17.11
CA GLU A 525 31.84 5.78 16.20
C GLU A 525 30.44 5.14 16.11
N PRO A 526 29.37 5.94 15.88
CA PRO A 526 28.01 5.42 15.77
C PRO A 526 27.85 4.31 14.72
N GLU A 527 28.56 4.39 13.60
CA GLU A 527 28.52 3.40 12.53
C GLU A 527 29.04 2.04 12.97
N ASP A 528 30.12 2.01 13.76
CA ASP A 528 30.71 0.77 14.28
C ASP A 528 29.77 0.12 15.30
N LEU A 529 29.11 0.93 16.14
CA LEU A 529 28.09 0.44 17.07
C LEU A 529 26.86 -0.11 16.34
N HIS A 530 26.44 0.56 15.26
CA HIS A 530 25.37 0.06 14.40
C HIS A 530 25.77 -1.28 13.74
N ALA A 531 27.00 -1.42 13.25
CA ALA A 531 27.48 -2.69 12.73
C ALA A 531 27.49 -3.78 13.82
N ALA A 532 27.92 -3.48 15.04
CA ALA A 532 27.85 -4.42 16.16
C ALA A 532 26.41 -4.85 16.47
N CYS A 533 25.44 -3.91 16.37
CA CYS A 533 24.01 -4.19 16.49
C CYS A 533 23.54 -5.19 15.42
N LEU A 534 23.85 -4.93 14.14
CA LEU A 534 23.47 -5.78 13.01
C LEU A 534 23.96 -7.23 13.11
N TYR A 535 25.06 -7.46 13.83
CA TYR A 535 25.64 -8.80 14.01
C TYR A 535 25.40 -9.40 15.40
N GLY A 536 24.61 -8.74 16.27
CA GLY A 536 24.36 -9.22 17.63
C GLY A 536 25.61 -9.28 18.50
N ARG A 537 26.59 -8.39 18.26
CA ARG A 537 27.90 -8.35 18.93
C ARG A 537 28.12 -7.09 19.77
N LEU A 538 27.03 -6.53 20.30
CA LEU A 538 27.07 -5.27 21.07
C LEU A 538 27.98 -5.34 22.30
N PHE A 539 27.91 -6.45 23.05
CA PHE A 539 28.73 -6.66 24.23
C PHE A 539 30.22 -6.83 23.87
N GLU A 540 30.51 -7.70 22.89
CA GLU A 540 31.87 -7.97 22.44
C GLU A 540 32.54 -6.70 21.91
N ALA A 541 31.82 -5.92 21.10
CA ALA A 541 32.33 -4.67 20.56
C ALA A 541 32.64 -3.65 21.67
N ALA A 542 31.75 -3.49 22.65
CA ALA A 542 31.99 -2.59 23.78
C ALA A 542 33.20 -3.01 24.64
N VAL A 543 33.37 -4.31 24.91
CA VAL A 543 34.52 -4.84 25.65
C VAL A 543 35.81 -4.67 24.86
N CYS A 544 35.80 -4.87 23.54
CA CYS A 544 36.94 -4.65 22.66
C CYS A 544 37.44 -3.19 22.69
N GLU A 545 36.53 -2.22 22.75
CA GLU A 545 36.87 -0.80 22.95
C GLU A 545 37.25 -0.45 24.41
N GLY A 546 37.37 -1.46 25.27
CA GLY A 546 37.76 -1.30 26.67
C GLY A 546 36.69 -0.61 27.52
N VAL A 547 35.41 -0.74 27.18
CA VAL A 547 34.31 -0.33 28.06
C VAL A 547 34.11 -1.41 29.12
N ALA A 548 34.33 -1.05 30.38
CA ALA A 548 34.10 -1.97 31.50
C ALA A 548 32.59 -2.16 31.73
N ILE A 549 32.12 -3.39 31.53
CA ILE A 549 30.73 -3.80 31.72
C ILE A 549 30.68 -4.87 32.82
N ASP A 550 29.85 -4.66 33.84
CA ASP A 550 29.65 -5.66 34.88
C ASP A 550 29.06 -6.94 34.28
N GLU A 551 29.53 -8.12 34.72
CA GLU A 551 29.05 -9.41 34.19
C GLU A 551 27.52 -9.57 34.32
N LYS A 552 26.92 -8.97 35.34
CA LYS A 552 25.46 -8.96 35.56
C LYS A 552 24.69 -8.20 34.47
N ASP A 553 25.30 -7.18 33.88
CA ASP A 553 24.70 -6.29 32.89
C ASP A 553 25.00 -6.78 31.44
N ARG A 554 25.86 -7.79 31.26
CA ARG A 554 26.11 -8.45 29.97
C ARG A 554 24.83 -8.83 29.23
N ARG A 555 23.84 -9.34 29.98
CA ARG A 555 22.53 -9.73 29.44
C ARG A 555 21.73 -8.57 28.83
N LEU A 556 22.00 -7.33 29.26
CA LEU A 556 21.29 -6.13 28.81
C LEU A 556 21.71 -5.70 27.41
N MET A 557 22.87 -6.16 26.92
CA MET A 557 23.36 -5.85 25.58
C MET A 557 22.96 -6.90 24.54
N HIS A 558 22.01 -7.78 24.85
CA HIS A 558 21.50 -8.76 23.89
C HIS A 558 20.31 -8.21 23.11
N ASN A 559 20.32 -8.36 21.79
CA ASN A 559 19.29 -7.83 20.90
C ASN A 559 18.53 -8.95 20.16
N ASP A 560 17.80 -8.60 19.11
CA ASP A 560 16.96 -9.52 18.32
C ASP A 560 17.67 -10.24 17.17
N TYR A 561 19.00 -10.18 17.10
CA TYR A 561 19.74 -10.84 16.03
C TYR A 561 19.41 -12.35 15.99
N PRO A 562 19.11 -12.95 14.80
CA PRO A 562 19.34 -12.44 13.44
C PRO A 562 18.08 -11.85 12.74
N SER A 563 17.22 -11.11 13.45
CA SER A 563 16.07 -10.44 12.81
C SER A 563 16.50 -9.56 11.63
N PRO A 564 15.84 -9.65 10.45
CA PRO A 564 16.22 -8.90 9.25
C PRO A 564 15.93 -7.40 9.34
N PHE A 565 15.15 -6.98 10.34
CA PHE A 565 14.75 -5.58 10.52
C PHE A 565 15.60 -4.84 11.57
N ILE A 566 16.56 -5.54 12.19
CA ILE A 566 17.38 -4.98 13.25
C ILE A 566 18.26 -3.85 12.72
N GLY A 567 18.45 -2.80 13.52
CA GLY A 567 19.36 -1.70 13.22
C GLY A 567 18.77 -0.56 12.38
N PHE A 568 17.53 -0.67 11.88
CA PHE A 568 16.91 0.33 11.01
C PHE A 568 15.65 0.93 11.64
N ASP A 569 15.47 2.25 11.53
CA ASP A 569 14.40 3.04 12.16
C ASP A 569 13.06 2.93 11.39
N ASN A 570 12.64 1.70 11.13
CA ASN A 570 11.36 1.37 10.51
C ASN A 570 10.39 0.72 11.50
N ASP A 571 9.10 0.79 11.18
CA ASP A 571 8.03 0.15 11.96
C ASP A 571 7.96 -1.37 11.80
N THR A 572 8.76 -1.94 10.88
CA THR A 572 8.69 -3.36 10.57
C THR A 572 9.28 -4.19 11.71
N GLY A 573 8.50 -5.15 12.19
CA GLY A 573 8.89 -5.99 13.33
C GLY A 573 8.85 -5.28 14.69
N LEU A 574 8.24 -4.09 14.78
CA LEU A 574 8.09 -3.36 16.05
C LEU A 574 6.82 -3.72 16.84
N ALA A 575 5.90 -4.51 16.28
CA ALA A 575 4.60 -4.81 16.92
C ALA A 575 4.75 -5.36 18.36
N GLY A 576 5.75 -6.18 18.64
CA GLY A 576 6.04 -6.71 19.99
C GLY A 576 6.67 -5.70 20.97
N TYR A 577 7.05 -4.51 20.49
CA TYR A 577 7.83 -3.50 21.22
C TYR A 577 7.09 -2.19 21.46
N GLN A 578 5.87 -2.04 20.92
CA GLN A 578 5.08 -0.80 21.02
C GLN A 578 4.44 -0.60 22.40
N LEU A 579 4.17 -1.67 23.14
CA LEU A 579 3.61 -1.58 24.50
C LEU A 579 4.63 -0.96 25.45
N PRO A 580 4.26 -0.10 26.43
CA PRO A 580 5.21 0.44 27.40
C PRO A 580 6.07 -0.65 28.05
N LEU A 581 7.38 -0.39 28.19
CA LEU A 581 8.34 -1.32 28.80
C LEU A 581 7.98 -1.62 30.25
N PHE A 582 7.52 -0.60 30.97
CA PHE A 582 7.03 -0.73 32.34
C PHE A 582 5.51 -0.56 32.36
N ARG A 583 4.79 -1.61 32.75
CA ARG A 583 3.36 -1.48 33.05
C ARG A 583 3.21 -0.44 34.16
N LYS A 584 2.32 0.54 33.97
CA LYS A 584 1.94 1.44 35.06
C LYS A 584 1.38 0.56 36.17
N GLN A 585 2.05 0.55 37.32
CA GLN A 585 1.41 0.03 38.52
C GLN A 585 0.28 1.01 38.82
N GLU A 586 -0.94 0.64 38.50
CA GLU A 586 -2.11 1.32 39.00
C GLU A 586 -1.96 1.35 40.52
N LYS A 587 -1.92 2.57 41.06
CA LYS A 587 -1.95 2.76 42.50
C LYS A 587 -3.35 2.35 42.93
N LEU A 588 -3.48 1.10 43.37
CA LEU A 588 -4.62 0.58 44.11
C LEU A 588 -4.90 1.42 45.36
#